data_AF-A0A915LI95-F1
#
_entry.id   AF-A0A915LI95-F1
#
_cell.length_a   1.000
_cell.length_b   1.000
_cell.length_c   1.000
_cell.angle_alpha   90.00
_cell.angle_beta   90.00
_cell.angle_gamma   90.00
#
_symmetry.space_group_name_H-M   'P 1'
#
loop_
_entity.id
_entity.type
_entity.pdbx_description
1 polymer ?
#
loop_
_entity_poly.entity_id
_entity_poly.type
_entity_poly.pdbx_seq_one_letter_code
_entity_poly.pdbx_strand_id
1 'polypeptide(L)'
;MDDRDFDVDLPDEVIYFLRYFKEMIEEQSVTEILGLYEHGFTELTEKFFSEKMWPEDKIVEKVVGTDNDIFIILYKELYYRDLYTRMQRGPSLIHRYESYMNYSKLFSEILRTKEVNDKTVPNEPIALQLPNIWLWDIIDEFVYQFQAFCLYKANPSKRSAEEIEDLIELEQTQNAWNIYPVLNILYSLLTKSQINEQLKAIREGGNPDDVADEFGRSDLYFKLGYFSLIGLLRTHVLLGDYHQALQTVEYLDMDPKGLHNQVPSCLVTLHYFVGFSHMIGKTNEQLYHLLTICLTLQPQRIDDSIQTQLQDKFSERMFRMANGDIDEFRSAFQQGCPKFLSPTTVVYEGANIAK
;
A
#
# COMPACT_ATOMS: atom_id res chain seq x y z
N MET A 1 16.82 34.47 36.39
CA MET A 1 15.84 34.07 37.41
C MET A 1 14.54 34.78 37.07
N ASP A 2 13.68 34.08 36.34
CA ASP A 2 12.21 34.05 36.45
C ASP A 2 11.68 33.64 35.07
N ASP A 3 11.74 32.34 34.77
CA ASP A 3 10.78 31.72 33.85
C ASP A 3 10.34 30.44 34.53
N ARG A 4 9.17 30.55 35.13
CA ARG A 4 8.55 29.61 36.05
C ARG A 4 8.19 28.33 35.33
N ASP A 5 8.61 27.24 35.95
CA ASP A 5 7.88 25.97 36.03
C ASP A 5 6.38 26.20 35.84
N PHE A 6 5.87 25.70 34.72
CA PHE A 6 4.46 25.41 34.56
C PHE A 6 4.34 24.00 33.97
N ASP A 7 4.47 23.05 34.90
CA ASP A 7 3.90 21.70 34.94
C ASP A 7 3.15 21.28 33.67
N VAL A 8 3.92 20.88 32.66
CA VAL A 8 3.47 19.87 31.72
C VAL A 8 3.99 18.58 32.34
N ASP A 9 3.11 17.69 32.76
CA ASP A 9 3.41 16.42 33.45
C ASP A 9 4.09 15.41 32.48
N LEU A 10 5.19 15.85 31.87
CA LEU A 10 5.98 15.17 30.87
C LEU A 10 7.45 15.18 31.32
N PRO A 11 8.13 14.02 31.26
CA PRO A 11 9.55 13.95 31.58
C PRO A 11 10.37 14.91 30.69
N ASP A 12 11.37 15.58 31.28
CA ASP A 12 12.28 16.50 30.59
C ASP A 12 12.94 15.85 29.36
N GLU A 13 13.19 14.54 29.40
CA GLU A 13 13.74 13.75 28.30
C GLU A 13 12.81 13.72 27.08
N VAL A 14 11.49 13.70 27.29
CA VAL A 14 10.48 13.72 26.21
C VAL A 14 10.38 15.12 25.61
N ILE A 15 10.47 16.16 26.44
CA ILE A 15 10.50 17.56 25.99
C ILE A 15 11.77 17.83 25.16
N TYR A 16 12.92 17.33 25.62
CA TYR A 16 14.19 17.42 24.89
C TYR A 16 14.12 16.68 23.57
N PHE A 17 13.59 15.45 23.56
CA PHE A 17 13.39 14.67 22.34
C PHE A 17 12.50 15.40 21.33
N LEU A 18 11.36 15.96 21.74
CA LEU A 18 10.44 16.67 20.85
C LEU A 18 11.08 17.93 20.23
N ARG A 19 11.84 18.69 21.02
CA ARG A 19 12.57 19.86 20.54
C ARG A 19 13.71 19.48 19.59
N TYR A 20 14.48 18.45 19.95
CA TYR A 20 15.56 17.94 19.11
C TYR A 20 15.03 17.36 17.80
N PHE A 21 13.92 16.61 17.85
CA PHE A 21 13.27 16.07 16.66
C PHE A 21 12.77 17.18 15.72
N LYS A 22 12.25 18.28 16.28
CA LYS A 22 11.85 19.46 15.49
C LYS A 22 13.06 20.09 14.78
N GLU A 23 14.15 20.31 15.52
CA GLU A 23 15.39 20.87 14.99
C GLU A 23 15.98 19.99 13.89
N MET A 24 16.02 18.66 14.09
CA MET A 24 16.52 17.73 13.08
C MET A 24 15.66 17.65 11.81
N ILE A 25 14.33 17.85 11.94
CA ILE A 25 13.42 17.94 10.79
C ILE A 25 13.63 19.26 10.03
N GLU A 26 13.87 20.37 10.72
CA GLU A 26 14.23 21.66 10.11
C GLU A 26 15.61 21.61 9.44
N GLU A 27 16.57 20.89 10.03
CA GLU A 27 17.92 20.69 9.50
C GLU A 27 18.00 19.61 8.39
N GLN A 28 16.91 18.88 8.13
CA GLN A 28 16.81 17.82 7.11
C GLN A 28 17.84 16.67 7.27
N SER A 29 18.27 16.36 8.49
CA SER A 29 19.27 15.31 8.73
C SER A 29 18.64 13.91 8.72
N VAL A 30 18.62 13.26 7.54
CA VAL A 30 18.02 11.93 7.34
C VAL A 30 18.60 10.84 8.27
N THR A 31 19.89 10.91 8.60
CA THR A 31 20.55 9.87 9.40
C THR A 31 20.15 9.95 10.87
N GLU A 32 20.09 11.17 11.43
CA GLU A 32 19.67 11.39 12.81
C GLU A 32 18.17 11.14 12.97
N ILE A 33 17.35 11.53 11.98
CA ILE A 33 15.91 11.21 11.96
C ILE A 33 15.70 9.69 12.01
N LEU A 34 16.48 8.91 11.25
CA LEU A 34 16.39 7.45 11.29
C LEU A 34 16.76 6.88 12.66
N GLY A 35 17.83 7.38 13.28
CA GLY A 35 18.23 6.97 14.64
C GLY A 35 17.15 7.28 15.69
N LEU A 36 16.56 8.48 15.62
CA LEU A 36 15.46 8.89 16.49
C LEU A 36 14.18 8.08 16.24
N TYR A 37 13.90 7.71 14.98
CA TYR A 37 12.73 6.92 14.60
C TYR A 37 12.81 5.47 15.08
N GLU A 38 13.94 4.81 14.87
CA GLU A 38 14.09 3.38 15.21
C GLU A 38 14.37 3.17 16.71
N HIS A 39 15.26 3.98 17.28
CA HIS A 39 15.78 3.75 18.63
C HIS A 39 15.23 4.78 19.62
N GLY A 40 15.23 6.06 19.25
CA GLY A 40 14.80 7.14 20.16
C GLY A 40 13.35 7.00 20.62
N PHE A 41 12.43 6.78 19.68
CA PHE A 41 11.01 6.62 19.99
C PHE A 41 10.75 5.33 20.78
N THR A 42 11.35 4.21 20.38
CA THR A 42 11.21 2.91 21.08
C THR A 42 11.74 2.97 22.52
N GLU A 43 12.92 3.56 22.72
CA GLU A 43 13.51 3.68 24.06
C GLU A 43 12.69 4.57 24.99
N LEU A 44 12.20 5.72 24.52
CA LEU A 44 11.36 6.61 25.33
C LEU A 44 9.99 5.99 25.62
N THR A 45 9.46 5.26 24.65
CA THR A 45 8.21 4.51 24.75
C THR A 45 8.29 3.42 25.82
N GLU A 46 9.40 2.68 25.87
CA GLU A 46 9.68 1.69 26.92
C GLU A 46 9.95 2.34 28.28
N LYS A 47 10.75 3.42 28.32
CA LYS A 47 11.17 4.07 29.58
C LYS A 47 10.05 4.82 30.30
N PHE A 48 9.22 5.59 29.59
CA PHE A 48 8.27 6.52 30.22
C PHE A 48 6.80 6.22 29.93
N PHE A 49 6.52 5.54 28.80
CA PHE A 49 5.16 5.34 28.31
C PHE A 49 4.78 3.86 28.23
N SER A 50 5.41 2.99 29.03
CA SER A 50 5.04 1.56 29.09
C SER A 50 3.55 1.36 29.44
N GLU A 51 3.01 2.16 30.37
CA GLU A 51 1.59 2.07 30.82
C GLU A 51 0.72 3.29 30.45
N LYS A 52 1.32 4.40 30.00
CA LYS A 52 0.63 5.66 29.69
C LYS A 52 0.71 5.98 28.19
N MET A 53 -0.31 6.63 27.65
CA MET A 53 -0.29 7.14 26.27
C MET A 53 0.69 8.31 26.14
N TRP A 54 1.27 8.45 24.95
CA TRP A 54 2.04 9.64 24.57
C TRP A 54 1.17 10.90 24.65
N PRO A 55 1.76 12.08 24.92
CA PRO A 55 1.00 13.32 25.11
C PRO A 55 0.16 13.72 23.88
N GLU A 56 -1.04 14.26 24.15
CA GLU A 56 -1.95 14.79 23.14
C GLU A 56 -1.34 15.97 22.37
N ASP A 57 -1.85 16.19 21.16
CA ASP A 57 -1.40 17.21 20.21
C ASP A 57 -1.34 18.62 20.79
N LYS A 58 -2.33 19.02 21.58
CA LYS A 58 -2.38 20.33 22.25
C LYS A 58 -1.26 20.55 23.26
N ILE A 59 -0.69 19.48 23.82
CA ILE A 59 0.41 19.55 24.77
C ILE A 59 1.72 19.71 24.00
N VAL A 60 1.89 18.97 22.90
CA VAL A 60 3.05 19.07 22.02
C VAL A 60 3.11 20.42 21.30
N GLU A 61 1.97 20.94 20.84
CA GLU A 61 1.84 22.29 20.27
C GLU A 61 2.30 23.39 21.23
N LYS A 62 2.05 23.22 22.54
CA LYS A 62 2.49 24.17 23.57
C LYS A 62 3.98 24.06 23.90
N VAL A 63 4.60 22.89 23.68
CA VAL A 63 6.02 22.64 23.97
C VAL A 63 6.93 23.04 22.82
N VAL A 64 6.46 22.84 21.58
CA VAL A 64 7.24 22.94 20.34
C VAL A 64 6.94 24.23 19.56
N GLY A 65 5.80 24.87 19.85
CA GLY A 65 5.29 26.03 19.12
C GLY A 65 4.48 25.63 17.88
N THR A 66 3.53 26.47 17.48
CA THR A 66 2.59 26.25 16.35
C THR A 66 3.19 26.48 14.97
N ASP A 67 4.49 26.75 14.87
CA ASP A 67 5.09 27.25 13.62
C ASP A 67 5.28 26.17 12.55
N ASN A 68 5.22 24.87 12.90
CA ASN A 68 5.41 23.76 11.96
C ASN A 68 4.24 22.76 11.98
N ASP A 69 3.23 23.02 11.15
CA ASP A 69 2.08 22.11 10.96
C ASP A 69 2.53 20.70 10.51
N ILE A 70 3.58 20.59 9.68
CA ILE A 70 4.11 19.31 9.19
C ILE A 70 4.67 18.46 10.34
N PHE A 71 5.37 19.08 11.29
CA PHE A 71 5.92 18.36 12.45
C PHE A 71 4.80 17.75 13.30
N ILE A 72 3.73 18.51 13.53
CA ILE A 72 2.58 18.04 14.32
C ILE A 72 1.90 16.87 13.62
N ILE A 73 1.77 16.92 12.29
CA ILE A 73 1.20 15.82 11.50
C ILE A 73 2.07 14.56 11.58
N LEU A 74 3.39 14.70 11.48
CA LEU A 74 4.34 13.58 11.60
C LEU A 74 4.37 13.01 13.03
N TYR A 75 4.27 13.86 14.05
CA TYR A 75 4.14 13.41 15.43
C TYR A 75 2.83 12.62 15.64
N LYS A 76 1.72 13.11 15.08
CA LYS A 76 0.43 12.39 15.12
C LYS A 76 0.53 11.02 14.46
N GLU A 77 1.28 10.88 13.38
CA GLU A 77 1.54 9.59 12.75
C GLU A 77 2.24 8.61 13.72
N LEU A 78 3.32 9.05 14.37
CA LEU A 78 4.04 8.25 15.37
C LEU A 78 3.14 7.85 16.56
N TYR A 79 2.34 8.81 17.05
CA TYR A 79 1.37 8.58 18.11
C TYR A 79 0.35 7.49 17.73
N TYR A 80 -0.25 7.60 16.54
CA TYR A 80 -1.21 6.60 16.10
C TYR A 80 -0.55 5.25 15.83
N ARG A 81 0.68 5.21 15.29
CA ARG A 81 1.41 3.95 15.10
C ARG A 81 1.60 3.19 16.41
N ASP A 82 2.07 3.87 17.46
CA ASP A 82 2.19 3.28 18.80
C ASP A 82 0.83 2.77 19.31
N LEU A 83 -0.24 3.56 19.13
CA LEU A 83 -1.60 3.16 19.50
C LEU A 83 -2.06 1.87 18.80
N TYR A 84 -1.75 1.69 17.51
CA TYR A 84 -2.08 0.47 16.76
C TYR A 84 -1.30 -0.74 17.27
N THR A 85 -0.03 -0.59 17.65
CA THR A 85 0.77 -1.70 18.17
C THR A 85 0.33 -2.16 19.56
N ARG A 86 -0.18 -1.24 20.40
CA ARG A 86 -0.57 -1.52 21.79
C ARG A 86 -1.98 -2.09 21.93
N MET A 87 -2.92 -1.68 21.09
CA MET A 87 -4.32 -2.08 21.25
C MET A 87 -4.61 -3.45 20.64
N GLN A 88 -4.48 -4.53 21.43
CA GLN A 88 -4.85 -5.90 21.03
C GLN A 88 -6.33 -6.06 20.58
N ARG A 89 -7.23 -5.17 21.03
CA ARG A 89 -8.65 -5.13 20.60
C ARG A 89 -8.90 -4.22 19.39
N GLY A 90 -7.87 -3.58 18.87
CA GLY A 90 -7.96 -2.57 17.82
C GLY A 90 -8.38 -1.20 18.36
N PRO A 91 -7.96 -0.10 17.71
CA PRO A 91 -8.33 1.24 18.15
C PRO A 91 -9.82 1.54 17.97
N SER A 92 -10.32 2.44 18.82
CA SER A 92 -11.65 3.04 18.73
C SER A 92 -11.91 3.63 17.34
N LEU A 93 -13.19 3.65 16.92
CA LEU A 93 -13.63 4.23 15.66
C LEU A 93 -13.18 5.70 15.50
N ILE A 94 -13.18 6.46 16.59
CA ILE A 94 -12.74 7.86 16.63
C ILE A 94 -11.24 7.96 16.29
N HIS A 95 -10.41 7.16 16.95
CA HIS A 95 -8.96 7.14 16.68
C HIS A 95 -8.64 6.67 15.25
N ARG A 96 -9.44 5.76 14.68
CA ARG A 96 -9.32 5.36 13.27
C ARG A 96 -9.64 6.51 12.32
N TYR A 97 -10.67 7.29 12.64
CA TYR A 97 -11.07 8.45 11.85
C TYR A 97 -10.02 9.55 11.90
N GLU A 98 -9.56 9.90 13.09
CA GLU A 98 -8.55 10.94 13.27
C GLU A 98 -7.21 10.57 12.63
N SER A 99 -6.80 9.30 12.76
CA SER A 99 -5.60 8.79 12.09
C SER A 99 -5.71 8.90 10.56
N TYR A 100 -6.83 8.46 9.98
CA TYR A 100 -7.07 8.59 8.54
C TYR A 100 -7.09 10.06 8.07
N MET A 101 -7.71 10.94 8.85
CA MET A 101 -7.73 12.38 8.59
C MET A 101 -6.32 12.99 8.69
N ASN A 102 -5.47 12.49 9.60
CA ASN A 102 -4.08 12.92 9.71
C ASN A 102 -3.28 12.56 8.46
N TYR A 103 -3.41 11.32 7.96
CA TYR A 103 -2.78 10.92 6.69
C TYR A 103 -3.32 11.73 5.51
N SER A 104 -4.64 11.95 5.44
CA SER A 104 -5.24 12.76 4.38
C SER A 104 -4.72 14.20 4.40
N LYS A 105 -4.51 14.78 5.59
CA LYS A 105 -3.88 16.10 5.77
C LYS A 105 -2.41 16.06 5.35
N LEU A 106 -1.65 15.05 5.78
CA LEU A 106 -0.25 14.87 5.38
C LEU A 106 -0.11 14.83 3.87
N PHE A 107 -0.89 13.98 3.20
CA PHE A 107 -0.87 13.88 1.75
C PHE A 107 -1.38 15.14 1.09
N SER A 108 -2.36 15.85 1.65
CA SER A 108 -2.82 17.14 1.10
C SER A 108 -1.75 18.23 1.19
N GLU A 109 -0.96 18.27 2.27
CA GLU A 109 0.18 19.19 2.40
C GLU A 109 1.34 18.77 1.47
N ILE A 110 1.65 17.48 1.33
CA ILE A 110 2.66 16.98 0.39
C ILE A 110 2.24 17.20 -1.06
N LEU A 111 0.96 16.98 -1.36
CA LEU A 111 0.35 17.17 -2.68
C LEU A 111 -0.05 18.61 -2.94
N ARG A 112 0.21 19.54 -2.00
CA ARG A 112 -0.28 20.92 -2.04
C ARG A 112 0.23 21.62 -3.28
N THR A 113 -0.55 21.42 -4.33
CA THR A 113 -0.53 22.16 -5.56
C THR A 113 -1.31 23.40 -5.20
N LYS A 114 -0.65 24.55 -5.08
CA LYS A 114 -1.42 25.78 -5.29
C LYS A 114 -1.89 25.70 -6.74
N GLU A 115 -3.13 25.27 -6.94
CA GLU A 115 -3.73 25.23 -8.26
C GLU A 115 -3.73 26.65 -8.86
N VAL A 116 -2.87 26.82 -9.87
CA VAL A 116 -3.14 27.42 -11.19
C VAL A 116 -3.53 28.90 -11.29
N ASN A 117 -3.94 29.60 -10.22
CA ASN A 117 -4.46 30.97 -10.35
C ASN A 117 -3.57 32.10 -9.82
N ASP A 118 -2.37 31.83 -9.31
CA ASP A 118 -1.47 32.92 -8.90
C ASP A 118 -0.04 32.70 -9.41
N LYS A 119 0.29 33.37 -10.52
CA LYS A 119 1.59 33.31 -11.22
C LYS A 119 2.71 34.05 -10.49
N THR A 120 2.61 34.28 -9.19
CA THR A 120 3.48 35.24 -8.48
C THR A 120 4.35 34.65 -7.38
N VAL A 121 4.21 33.35 -7.05
CA VAL A 121 5.07 32.69 -6.06
C VAL A 121 5.60 31.38 -6.64
N PRO A 122 6.92 31.12 -6.63
CA PRO A 122 7.49 29.90 -7.20
C PRO A 122 6.89 28.66 -6.53
N ASN A 123 6.50 27.69 -7.36
CA ASN A 123 6.03 26.35 -6.95
C ASN A 123 7.24 25.57 -6.42
N GLU A 124 7.72 25.94 -5.23
CA GLU A 124 8.84 25.23 -4.62
C GLU A 124 8.33 23.90 -4.04
N PRO A 125 8.90 22.74 -4.46
CA PRO A 125 8.60 21.47 -3.81
C PRO A 125 9.00 21.57 -2.34
N ILE A 126 8.23 20.94 -1.45
CA ILE A 126 8.62 20.85 -0.05
C ILE A 126 9.97 20.12 -0.02
N ALA A 127 11.01 20.83 0.38
CA ALA A 127 12.30 20.24 0.70
C ALA A 127 12.16 19.55 2.06
N LEU A 128 11.55 18.38 2.08
CA LEU A 128 11.55 17.50 3.24
C LEU A 128 12.27 16.23 2.83
N GLN A 129 13.38 15.92 3.49
CA GLN A 129 14.06 14.65 3.29
C GLN A 129 13.76 13.76 4.49
N LEU A 130 12.93 12.75 4.29
CA LEU A 130 12.64 11.73 5.28
C LEU A 130 13.38 10.42 4.95
N PRO A 131 13.72 9.60 5.95
CA PRO A 131 14.26 8.27 5.73
C PRO A 131 13.32 7.41 4.88
N ASN A 132 13.90 6.60 4.00
CA ASN A 132 13.15 5.73 3.08
C ASN A 132 12.24 4.74 3.82
N ILE A 133 12.66 4.26 4.99
CA ILE A 133 11.88 3.36 5.84
C ILE A 133 10.62 4.07 6.33
N TRP A 134 10.74 5.32 6.78
CA TRP A 134 9.61 6.08 7.28
C TRP A 134 8.62 6.46 6.15
N LEU A 135 9.13 6.85 4.98
CA LEU A 135 8.30 7.10 3.79
C LEU A 135 7.50 5.86 3.37
N TRP A 136 8.13 4.69 3.42
CA TRP A 136 7.45 3.43 3.17
C TRP A 136 6.37 3.16 4.23
N ASP A 137 6.71 3.30 5.51
CA ASP A 137 5.79 3.06 6.61
C ASP A 137 4.55 3.98 6.54
N ILE A 138 4.70 5.25 6.15
CA ILE A 138 3.57 6.18 5.93
C ILE A 138 2.60 5.65 4.87
N ILE A 139 3.12 5.21 3.72
CA ILE A 139 2.30 4.69 2.62
C ILE A 139 1.67 3.35 2.99
N ASP A 140 2.45 2.45 3.60
CA ASP A 140 1.99 1.12 3.97
C ASP A 140 0.92 1.18 5.07
N GLU A 141 1.13 2.03 6.08
CA GLU A 141 0.18 2.27 7.16
C GLU A 141 -1.10 2.91 6.61
N PHE A 142 -1.01 3.88 5.69
CA PHE A 142 -2.19 4.45 5.05
C PHE A 142 -3.07 3.40 4.33
N VAL A 143 -2.44 2.49 3.58
CA VAL A 143 -3.14 1.38 2.91
C VAL A 143 -3.67 0.37 3.95
N TYR A 144 -2.90 0.11 5.02
CA TYR A 144 -3.32 -0.76 6.11
C TYR A 144 -4.55 -0.20 6.87
N GLN A 145 -4.62 1.11 7.11
CA GLN A 145 -5.78 1.76 7.74
C GLN A 145 -7.06 1.51 6.94
N PHE A 146 -6.98 1.67 5.61
CA PHE A 146 -8.09 1.37 4.72
C PHE A 146 -8.48 -0.12 4.79
N GLN A 147 -7.50 -1.03 4.71
CA GLN A 147 -7.75 -2.48 4.83
C GLN A 147 -8.38 -2.85 6.18
N ALA A 148 -7.85 -2.32 7.28
CA ALA A 148 -8.33 -2.59 8.63
C ALA A 148 -9.76 -2.10 8.80
N PHE A 149 -10.11 -0.95 8.21
CA PHE A 149 -11.48 -0.46 8.19
C PHE A 149 -12.40 -1.37 7.36
N CYS A 150 -12.01 -1.80 6.17
CA CYS A 150 -12.79 -2.75 5.36
C CYS A 150 -13.04 -4.06 6.13
N LEU A 151 -12.03 -4.59 6.82
CA LEU A 151 -12.16 -5.78 7.66
C LEU A 151 -13.06 -5.55 8.88
N TYR A 152 -13.01 -4.35 9.48
CA TYR A 152 -13.91 -3.95 10.55
C TYR A 152 -15.36 -3.86 10.04
N LYS A 153 -15.58 -3.31 8.84
CA LYS A 153 -16.88 -3.27 8.15
C LYS A 153 -17.39 -4.64 7.68
N ALA A 154 -16.51 -5.60 7.42
CA ALA A 154 -16.90 -6.96 7.05
C ALA A 154 -17.23 -7.85 8.27
N ASN A 155 -16.64 -7.58 9.44
CA ASN A 155 -16.77 -8.44 10.63
C ASN A 155 -17.76 -7.87 11.66
N PRO A 156 -19.03 -8.34 11.71
CA PRO A 156 -20.02 -7.88 12.68
C PRO A 156 -19.73 -8.37 14.11
N SER A 157 -18.98 -9.47 14.27
CA SER A 157 -18.73 -10.11 15.58
C SER A 157 -17.84 -9.30 16.54
N LYS A 158 -17.21 -8.22 16.07
CA LYS A 158 -16.37 -7.34 16.88
C LYS A 158 -17.08 -6.05 17.33
N ARG A 159 -18.37 -5.88 17.02
CA ARG A 159 -19.08 -4.61 17.21
C ARG A 159 -20.00 -4.63 18.43
N SER A 160 -20.03 -3.52 19.14
CA SER A 160 -21.10 -3.15 20.06
C SER A 160 -22.24 -2.43 19.32
N ALA A 161 -23.42 -2.31 19.94
CA ALA A 161 -24.58 -1.68 19.31
C ALA A 161 -24.41 -0.18 19.07
N GLU A 162 -23.68 0.52 19.95
CA GLU A 162 -23.38 1.96 19.83
C GLU A 162 -22.42 2.24 18.66
N GLU A 163 -21.41 1.41 18.46
CA GLU A 163 -20.46 1.55 17.33
C GLU A 163 -21.11 1.34 15.96
N ILE A 164 -22.26 0.68 15.90
CA ILE A 164 -23.02 0.50 14.65
C ILE A 164 -23.77 1.78 14.29
N GLU A 165 -24.33 2.48 15.27
CA GLU A 165 -25.00 3.77 15.06
C GLU A 165 -24.00 4.84 14.62
N ASP A 166 -22.84 4.94 15.28
CA ASP A 166 -21.75 5.85 14.90
C ASP A 166 -21.24 5.58 13.47
N LEU A 167 -21.12 4.30 13.08
CA LEU A 167 -20.73 3.92 11.73
C LEU A 167 -21.75 4.37 10.67
N ILE A 168 -23.04 4.29 10.97
CA ILE A 168 -24.10 4.70 10.05
C ILE A 168 -24.08 6.22 9.87
N GLU A 169 -23.88 7.00 10.94
CA GLU A 169 -23.74 8.46 10.86
C GLU A 169 -22.50 8.88 10.06
N LEU A 170 -21.39 8.18 10.24
CA LEU A 170 -20.16 8.43 9.49
C LEU A 170 -20.28 8.03 8.02
N GLU A 171 -21.00 6.95 7.70
CA GLU A 171 -21.28 6.52 6.32
C GLU A 171 -22.20 7.52 5.60
N GLN A 172 -23.18 8.10 6.31
CA GLN A 172 -24.02 9.18 5.79
C GLN A 172 -23.22 10.45 5.48
N THR A 173 -22.16 10.71 6.26
CA THR A 173 -21.31 11.88 6.09
C THR A 173 -20.43 11.78 4.83
N GLN A 174 -20.26 10.58 4.22
CA GLN A 174 -19.48 10.30 2.99
C GLN A 174 -18.02 10.83 2.92
N ASN A 175 -17.52 11.43 3.99
CA ASN A 175 -16.23 12.12 4.01
C ASN A 175 -15.04 11.22 4.36
N ALA A 176 -15.27 9.99 4.81
CA ALA A 176 -14.20 9.08 5.24
C ALA A 176 -14.38 7.65 4.72
N TRP A 177 -13.23 6.99 4.50
CA TRP A 177 -13.12 5.57 4.17
C TRP A 177 -13.81 5.10 2.89
N ASN A 178 -13.94 6.00 1.94
CA ASN A 178 -14.21 5.63 0.56
C ASN A 178 -12.89 5.26 -0.12
N ILE A 179 -12.93 4.30 -1.04
CA ILE A 179 -11.76 3.90 -1.82
C ILE A 179 -11.31 4.99 -2.79
N TYR A 180 -12.25 5.82 -3.28
CA TYR A 180 -11.91 6.85 -4.26
C TYR A 180 -10.90 7.89 -3.75
N PRO A 181 -11.04 8.48 -2.54
CA PRO A 181 -10.00 9.33 -1.96
C PRO A 181 -8.63 8.66 -1.83
N VAL A 182 -8.59 7.39 -1.39
CA VAL A 182 -7.34 6.64 -1.20
C VAL A 182 -6.64 6.45 -2.55
N LEU A 183 -7.37 5.95 -3.56
CA LEU A 183 -6.84 5.80 -4.91
C LEU A 183 -6.46 7.15 -5.51
N ASN A 184 -7.28 8.20 -5.31
CA ASN A 184 -7.00 9.53 -5.85
C ASN A 184 -5.70 10.11 -5.28
N ILE A 185 -5.46 9.95 -3.97
CA ILE A 185 -4.19 10.37 -3.34
C ILE A 185 -3.02 9.63 -3.96
N LEU A 186 -3.10 8.30 -4.05
CA LEU A 186 -2.02 7.48 -4.60
C LEU A 186 -1.76 7.78 -6.09
N TYR A 187 -2.80 7.94 -6.91
CA TYR A 187 -2.66 8.33 -8.31
C TYR A 187 -2.19 9.78 -8.49
N SER A 188 -2.57 10.69 -7.58
CA SER A 188 -2.08 12.08 -7.59
C SER A 188 -0.58 12.11 -7.30
N LEU A 189 -0.11 11.32 -6.32
CA LEU A 189 1.32 11.15 -6.04
C LEU A 189 2.06 10.57 -7.25
N LEU A 190 1.46 9.61 -7.94
CA LEU A 190 2.02 9.02 -9.15
C LEU A 190 2.13 10.02 -10.30
N THR A 191 1.08 10.81 -10.52
CA THR A 191 1.03 11.82 -11.59
C THR A 191 2.02 12.94 -11.32
N LYS A 192 2.17 13.36 -10.06
CA LYS A 192 3.11 14.41 -9.65
C LYS A 192 4.57 13.97 -9.70
N SER A 193 4.84 12.70 -9.37
CA SER A 193 6.19 12.15 -9.45
C SER A 193 6.59 11.77 -10.88
N GLN A 194 5.64 11.57 -11.80
CA GLN A 194 5.87 11.04 -13.16
C GLN A 194 6.73 9.77 -13.16
N ILE A 195 6.67 8.99 -12.08
CA ILE A 195 7.59 7.89 -11.83
C ILE A 195 7.52 6.81 -12.93
N ASN A 196 6.36 6.59 -13.55
CA ASN A 196 6.23 5.62 -14.64
C ASN A 196 7.08 6.01 -15.86
N GLU A 197 7.09 7.30 -16.20
CA GLU A 197 7.85 7.81 -17.35
C GLU A 197 9.36 7.81 -17.03
N GLN A 198 9.71 8.17 -15.78
CA GLN A 198 11.10 8.10 -15.31
C GLN A 198 11.64 6.66 -15.26
N LEU A 199 10.87 5.70 -14.75
CA LEU A 199 11.24 4.29 -14.72
C LEU A 199 11.39 3.71 -16.13
N LYS A 200 10.53 4.12 -17.06
CA LYS A 200 10.68 3.76 -18.48
C LYS A 200 11.95 4.33 -19.09
N ALA A 201 12.27 5.59 -18.81
CA ALA A 201 13.51 6.21 -19.27
C ALA A 201 14.76 5.49 -18.73
N ILE A 202 14.74 5.10 -17.45
CA ILE A 202 15.82 4.30 -16.82
C ILE A 202 16.00 2.96 -17.54
N ARG A 203 14.90 2.26 -17.84
CA ARG A 203 14.91 0.97 -18.54
C ARG A 203 15.45 1.08 -19.96
N GLU A 204 15.18 2.20 -20.64
CA GLU A 204 15.70 2.49 -21.98
C GLU A 204 17.14 3.04 -21.96
N GLY A 205 17.75 3.19 -20.77
CA GLY A 205 19.12 3.70 -20.59
C GLY A 205 19.24 5.22 -20.73
N GLY A 206 18.13 5.95 -20.66
CA GLY A 206 18.07 7.41 -20.66
C GLY A 206 18.20 8.02 -19.26
N ASN A 207 18.36 9.35 -19.19
CA ASN A 207 18.40 10.06 -17.92
C ASN A 207 16.96 10.31 -17.40
N PRO A 208 16.67 10.00 -16.12
CA PRO A 208 15.37 10.29 -15.51
C PRO A 208 15.02 11.79 -15.52
N ASP A 209 16.04 12.64 -15.37
CA ASP A 209 15.92 14.11 -15.23
C ASP A 209 15.47 14.83 -16.51
N ASP A 210 15.55 14.15 -17.67
CA ASP A 210 15.11 14.68 -18.97
C ASP A 210 13.58 14.60 -19.12
N VAL A 211 12.93 13.72 -18.34
CA VAL A 211 11.48 13.49 -18.36
C VAL A 211 10.81 14.03 -17.09
N ALA A 212 11.59 14.24 -16.03
CA ALA A 212 11.10 14.71 -14.74
C ALA A 212 10.92 16.23 -14.67
N ASP A 213 9.70 16.68 -14.32
CA ASP A 213 9.43 18.05 -13.89
C ASP A 213 10.18 18.41 -12.58
N GLU A 214 10.14 19.68 -12.15
CA GLU A 214 10.79 20.17 -10.91
C GLU A 214 10.40 19.35 -9.65
N PHE A 215 9.20 18.76 -9.64
CA PHE A 215 8.74 17.83 -8.60
C PHE A 215 9.37 16.44 -8.74
N GLY A 216 9.44 15.90 -9.96
CA GLY A 216 10.03 14.59 -10.24
C GLY A 216 11.55 14.54 -9.99
N ARG A 217 12.23 15.69 -10.08
CA ARG A 217 13.66 15.85 -9.75
C ARG A 217 13.94 15.81 -8.25
N SER A 218 12.92 16.00 -7.41
CA SER A 218 13.08 15.92 -5.96
C SER A 218 13.09 14.46 -5.52
N ASP A 219 14.15 14.09 -4.79
CA ASP A 219 14.36 12.74 -4.25
C ASP A 219 13.17 12.25 -3.40
N LEU A 220 12.51 13.16 -2.67
CA LEU A 220 11.31 12.85 -1.90
C LEU A 220 10.16 12.35 -2.78
N TYR A 221 9.81 13.11 -3.82
CA TYR A 221 8.66 12.78 -4.67
C TYR A 221 8.95 11.56 -5.55
N PHE A 222 10.21 11.39 -5.98
CA PHE A 222 10.64 10.18 -6.67
C PHE A 222 10.43 8.94 -5.78
N LYS A 223 10.93 8.96 -4.54
CA LYS A 223 10.79 7.87 -3.57
C LYS A 223 9.33 7.63 -3.19
N LEU A 224 8.58 8.70 -2.92
CA LEU A 224 7.16 8.61 -2.55
C LEU A 224 6.31 8.05 -3.70
N GLY A 225 6.59 8.46 -4.94
CA GLY A 225 5.98 7.90 -6.15
C GLY A 225 6.28 6.40 -6.29
N TYR A 226 7.55 6.01 -6.09
CA TYR A 226 7.97 4.61 -6.11
C TYR A 226 7.26 3.76 -5.05
N PHE A 227 7.15 4.24 -3.80
CA PHE A 227 6.42 3.52 -2.76
C PHE A 227 4.90 3.51 -3.00
N SER A 228 4.35 4.59 -3.57
CA SER A 228 2.94 4.68 -3.96
C SER A 228 2.56 3.67 -5.03
N LEU A 229 3.46 3.34 -5.97
CA LEU A 229 3.26 2.24 -6.93
C LEU A 229 3.02 0.90 -6.23
N ILE A 230 3.81 0.62 -5.20
CA ILE A 230 3.71 -0.64 -4.45
C ILE A 230 2.47 -0.63 -3.54
N GLY A 231 2.11 0.52 -2.97
CA GLY A 231 0.83 0.72 -2.29
C GLY A 231 -0.38 0.52 -3.21
N LEU A 232 -0.31 1.00 -4.46
CA LEU A 232 -1.33 0.78 -5.49
C LEU A 232 -1.44 -0.68 -5.89
N LEU A 233 -0.31 -1.37 -6.10
CA LEU A 233 -0.28 -2.81 -6.34
C LEU A 233 -1.04 -3.55 -5.23
N ARG A 234 -0.68 -3.30 -3.97
CA ARG A 234 -1.34 -3.91 -2.81
C ARG A 234 -2.84 -3.62 -2.79
N THR A 235 -3.23 -2.37 -3.03
CA THR A 235 -4.64 -1.96 -3.02
C THR A 235 -5.43 -2.66 -4.13
N HIS A 236 -4.93 -2.70 -5.36
CA HIS A 236 -5.59 -3.38 -6.48
C HIS A 236 -5.73 -4.89 -6.27
N VAL A 237 -4.70 -5.54 -5.70
CA VAL A 237 -4.78 -6.96 -5.34
C VAL A 237 -5.85 -7.20 -4.28
N LEU A 238 -5.96 -6.33 -3.27
CA LEU A 238 -7.01 -6.43 -2.25
C LEU A 238 -8.42 -6.23 -2.83
N LEU A 239 -8.56 -5.47 -3.93
CA LEU A 239 -9.83 -5.32 -4.66
C LEU A 239 -10.13 -6.47 -5.61
N GLY A 240 -9.14 -7.33 -5.88
CA GLY A 240 -9.26 -8.43 -6.83
C GLY A 240 -9.03 -8.04 -8.29
N ASP A 241 -8.58 -6.81 -8.59
CA ASP A 241 -8.14 -6.44 -9.94
C ASP A 241 -6.65 -6.74 -10.13
N TYR A 242 -6.36 -8.01 -10.37
CA TYR A 242 -4.98 -8.49 -10.56
C TYR A 242 -4.35 -7.99 -11.86
N HIS A 243 -5.14 -7.61 -12.86
CA HIS A 243 -4.62 -7.14 -14.14
C HIS A 243 -4.09 -5.71 -14.01
N GLN A 244 -4.89 -4.80 -13.44
CA GLN A 244 -4.43 -3.44 -13.16
C GLN A 244 -3.27 -3.43 -12.17
N ALA A 245 -3.31 -4.30 -11.16
CA ALA A 245 -2.20 -4.47 -10.22
C ALA A 245 -0.87 -4.78 -10.94
N LEU A 246 -0.85 -5.73 -11.88
CA LEU A 246 0.36 -6.05 -12.64
C LEU A 246 0.78 -4.94 -13.59
N GLN A 247 -0.17 -4.25 -14.22
CA GLN A 247 0.12 -3.11 -15.10
C GLN A 247 0.78 -1.95 -14.35
N THR A 248 0.37 -1.68 -13.10
CA THR A 248 1.00 -0.62 -12.31
C THR A 248 2.48 -0.86 -12.04
N VAL A 249 2.94 -2.11 -12.06
CA VAL A 249 4.31 -2.50 -11.70
C VAL A 249 5.12 -2.95 -12.92
N GLU A 250 4.57 -2.85 -14.14
CA GLU A 250 5.20 -3.34 -15.37
C GLU A 250 6.56 -2.68 -15.67
N TYR A 251 6.73 -1.42 -15.29
CA TYR A 251 7.96 -0.65 -15.50
C TYR A 251 8.97 -0.79 -14.34
N LEU A 252 8.62 -1.54 -13.30
CA LEU A 252 9.49 -1.76 -12.17
C LEU A 252 10.45 -2.91 -12.49
N ASP A 253 11.69 -2.57 -12.85
CA ASP A 253 12.70 -3.61 -13.05
C ASP A 253 13.08 -4.22 -11.69
N MET A 254 12.96 -5.55 -11.60
CA MET A 254 13.34 -6.37 -10.44
C MET A 254 14.87 -6.56 -10.38
N ASP A 255 15.60 -5.48 -10.61
CA ASP A 255 17.05 -5.46 -10.58
C ASP A 255 17.58 -5.31 -9.15
N PRO A 256 18.74 -5.93 -8.82
CA PRO A 256 19.35 -5.87 -7.50
C PRO A 256 19.76 -4.46 -7.02
N LYS A 257 19.60 -3.43 -7.86
CA LYS A 257 19.86 -2.01 -7.56
C LYS A 257 18.59 -1.19 -7.31
N GLY A 258 17.39 -1.76 -7.40
CA GLY A 258 16.17 -1.00 -7.20
C GLY A 258 16.00 -0.51 -5.75
N LEU A 259 15.33 0.62 -5.57
CA LEU A 259 15.04 1.20 -4.25
C LEU A 259 14.28 0.22 -3.32
N HIS A 260 13.58 -0.76 -3.91
CA HIS A 260 12.94 -1.85 -3.18
C HIS A 260 13.92 -2.67 -2.32
N ASN A 261 15.20 -2.73 -2.64
CA ASN A 261 16.20 -3.45 -1.83
C ASN A 261 16.68 -2.67 -0.61
N GLN A 262 16.42 -1.36 -0.54
CA GLN A 262 16.82 -0.53 0.60
C GLN A 262 15.87 -0.72 1.80
N VAL A 263 14.64 -1.16 1.56
CA VAL A 263 13.63 -1.42 2.59
C VAL A 263 13.15 -2.87 2.48
N PRO A 264 13.58 -3.77 3.39
CA PRO A 264 13.21 -5.20 3.33
C PRO A 264 11.69 -5.45 3.31
N SER A 265 10.92 -4.66 4.06
CA SER A 265 9.45 -4.74 4.10
C SER A 265 8.80 -4.47 2.73
N CYS A 266 9.37 -3.54 1.99
CA CYS A 266 8.93 -3.16 0.64
C CYS A 266 9.20 -4.30 -0.36
N LEU A 267 10.39 -4.89 -0.29
CA LEU A 267 10.79 -6.04 -1.10
C LEU A 267 9.82 -7.22 -0.94
N VAL A 268 9.52 -7.59 0.31
CA VAL A 268 8.63 -8.71 0.63
C VAL A 268 7.23 -8.44 0.09
N THR A 269 6.68 -7.24 0.35
CA THR A 269 5.35 -6.84 -0.11
C THR A 269 5.24 -6.90 -1.63
N LEU A 270 6.21 -6.33 -2.35
CA LEU A 270 6.26 -6.35 -3.80
C LEU A 270 6.26 -7.78 -4.36
N HIS A 271 7.20 -8.62 -3.91
CA HIS A 271 7.32 -10.00 -4.38
C HIS A 271 6.10 -10.85 -4.04
N TYR A 272 5.55 -10.67 -2.84
CA TYR A 272 4.36 -11.37 -2.40
C TYR A 272 3.16 -11.06 -3.28
N PHE A 273 2.85 -9.77 -3.50
CA PHE A 273 1.67 -9.38 -4.27
C PHE A 273 1.82 -9.62 -5.78
N VAL A 274 3.02 -9.44 -6.35
CA VAL A 274 3.28 -9.81 -7.75
C VAL A 274 3.17 -11.32 -7.94
N GLY A 275 3.80 -12.11 -7.05
CA GLY A 275 3.71 -13.57 -7.09
C GLY A 275 2.29 -14.09 -6.91
N PHE A 276 1.53 -13.48 -5.99
CA PHE A 276 0.12 -13.79 -5.77
C PHE A 276 -0.74 -13.47 -7.00
N SER A 277 -0.58 -12.29 -7.61
CA SER A 277 -1.31 -11.91 -8.82
C SER A 277 -1.04 -12.86 -9.99
N HIS A 278 0.22 -13.28 -10.18
CA HIS A 278 0.54 -14.29 -11.20
C HIS A 278 -0.03 -15.68 -10.88
N MET A 279 -0.04 -16.07 -9.61
CA MET A 279 -0.64 -17.33 -9.18
C MET A 279 -2.15 -17.35 -9.47
N ILE A 280 -2.87 -16.29 -9.07
CA ILE A 280 -4.31 -16.18 -9.31
C ILE A 280 -4.61 -16.14 -10.81
N GLY A 281 -3.84 -15.38 -11.59
CA GLY A 281 -3.94 -15.36 -13.05
C GLY A 281 -3.84 -16.76 -13.67
N LYS A 282 -2.85 -17.55 -13.27
CA LYS A 282 -2.70 -18.94 -13.72
C LYS A 282 -3.87 -19.81 -13.27
N THR A 283 -4.32 -19.71 -12.02
CA THR A 283 -5.46 -20.51 -11.55
C THR A 283 -6.75 -20.16 -12.30
N ASN A 284 -6.96 -18.90 -12.65
CA ASN A 284 -8.09 -18.48 -13.47
C ASN A 284 -8.05 -19.14 -14.84
N GLU A 285 -6.88 -19.12 -15.51
CA GLU A 285 -6.71 -19.84 -16.78
C GLU A 285 -7.03 -21.32 -16.64
N GLN A 286 -6.53 -21.99 -15.60
CA GLN A 286 -6.83 -23.41 -15.34
C GLN A 286 -8.33 -23.67 -15.15
N LEU A 287 -9.04 -22.79 -14.43
CA LEU A 287 -10.49 -22.88 -14.26
C LEU A 287 -11.24 -22.74 -15.58
N TYR A 288 -10.82 -21.83 -16.48
CA TYR A 288 -11.44 -21.73 -17.81
C TYR A 288 -11.27 -23.00 -18.64
N HIS A 289 -10.13 -23.70 -18.55
CA HIS A 289 -9.93 -24.98 -19.23
C HIS A 289 -10.92 -26.04 -18.74
N LEU A 290 -11.12 -26.15 -17.43
CA LEU A 290 -12.08 -27.09 -16.85
C LEU A 290 -13.53 -26.69 -17.16
N LEU A 291 -13.85 -25.39 -17.12
CA LEU A 291 -15.16 -24.88 -17.47
C LEU A 291 -15.49 -25.16 -18.94
N THR A 292 -14.51 -25.05 -19.83
CA THR A 292 -14.66 -25.39 -21.26
C THR A 292 -15.08 -26.85 -21.42
N ILE A 293 -14.44 -27.79 -20.71
CA ILE A 293 -14.82 -29.22 -20.70
C ILE A 293 -16.26 -29.38 -20.21
N CYS A 294 -16.62 -28.77 -19.08
CA CYS A 294 -17.97 -28.87 -18.53
C CYS A 294 -19.05 -28.36 -19.50
N LEU A 295 -18.81 -27.23 -20.16
CA LEU A 295 -19.77 -26.62 -21.10
C LEU A 295 -19.92 -27.41 -22.41
N THR A 296 -18.85 -28.08 -22.86
CA THR A 296 -18.93 -28.97 -24.04
C THR A 296 -19.73 -30.24 -23.73
N LEU A 297 -19.62 -30.78 -22.51
CA LEU A 297 -20.36 -31.97 -22.08
C LEU A 297 -21.83 -31.66 -21.76
N GLN A 298 -22.09 -30.52 -21.13
CA GLN A 298 -23.43 -30.04 -20.79
C GLN A 298 -23.56 -28.56 -21.16
N PRO A 299 -24.16 -28.25 -22.31
CA PRO A 299 -24.41 -26.86 -22.71
C PRO A 299 -25.39 -26.21 -21.75
N GLN A 300 -24.91 -25.27 -20.94
CA GLN A 300 -25.71 -24.47 -20.03
C GLN A 300 -25.46 -22.99 -20.30
N ARG A 301 -26.47 -22.14 -20.11
CA ARG A 301 -26.29 -20.69 -20.17
C ARG A 301 -25.46 -20.24 -18.99
N ILE A 302 -24.34 -19.59 -19.29
CA ILE A 302 -23.46 -18.90 -18.35
C ILE A 302 -23.63 -17.39 -18.52
N ASP A 303 -23.00 -16.62 -17.63
CA ASP A 303 -22.96 -15.17 -17.74
C ASP A 303 -22.33 -14.71 -19.07
N ASP A 304 -22.91 -13.68 -19.69
CA ASP A 304 -22.51 -13.20 -21.02
C ASP A 304 -21.04 -12.72 -21.05
N SER A 305 -20.53 -12.17 -19.94
CA SER A 305 -19.12 -11.75 -19.83
C SER A 305 -18.17 -12.94 -19.87
N ILE A 306 -18.49 -13.98 -19.07
CA ILE A 306 -17.70 -15.22 -19.01
C ILE A 306 -17.78 -15.96 -20.35
N GLN A 307 -18.94 -15.96 -21.00
CA GLN A 307 -19.13 -16.59 -22.31
C GLN A 307 -18.30 -15.92 -23.40
N THR A 308 -18.25 -14.58 -23.39
CA THR A 308 -17.44 -13.81 -24.36
C THR A 308 -15.95 -14.13 -24.17
N GLN A 309 -15.45 -14.11 -22.93
CA GLN A 309 -14.05 -14.45 -22.63
C GLN A 309 -13.68 -15.90 -23.03
N LEU A 310 -14.62 -16.84 -22.85
CA LEU A 310 -14.47 -18.23 -23.29
C LEU A 310 -14.43 -18.35 -24.82
N GLN A 311 -15.30 -17.64 -25.53
CA GLN A 311 -15.31 -17.65 -26.99
C GLN A 311 -14.02 -17.03 -27.57
N ASP A 312 -13.57 -15.91 -27.02
CA ASP A 312 -12.37 -15.22 -27.52
C ASP A 312 -11.11 -16.09 -27.41
N LYS A 313 -10.95 -16.82 -26.29
CA LYS A 313 -9.72 -17.58 -26.00
C LYS A 313 -9.81 -19.07 -26.29
N PHE A 314 -10.99 -19.67 -26.23
CA PHE A 314 -11.16 -21.13 -26.24
C PHE A 314 -12.15 -21.62 -27.32
N SER A 315 -12.65 -20.76 -28.21
CA SER A 315 -13.61 -21.15 -29.28
C SER A 315 -13.12 -22.30 -30.15
N GLU A 316 -11.85 -22.28 -30.58
CA GLU A 316 -11.30 -23.35 -31.42
C GLU A 316 -11.24 -24.68 -30.67
N ARG A 317 -10.85 -24.66 -29.38
CA ARG A 317 -10.82 -25.86 -28.54
C ARG A 317 -12.22 -26.39 -28.27
N MET A 318 -13.20 -25.52 -28.03
CA MET A 318 -14.61 -25.89 -27.90
C MET A 318 -15.14 -26.55 -29.16
N PHE A 319 -14.79 -26.04 -30.34
CA PHE A 319 -15.20 -26.61 -31.62
C PHE A 319 -14.60 -28.00 -31.84
N ARG A 320 -13.30 -28.18 -31.56
CA ARG A 320 -12.64 -29.50 -31.64
C ARG A 320 -13.23 -30.52 -30.65
N MET A 321 -13.50 -30.10 -29.41
CA MET A 321 -14.18 -30.94 -28.42
C MET A 321 -15.61 -31.28 -28.83
N ALA A 322 -16.36 -30.33 -29.41
CA ALA A 322 -17.71 -30.57 -29.92
C ALA A 322 -17.73 -31.53 -31.13
N ASN A 323 -16.66 -31.54 -31.93
CA ASN A 323 -16.48 -32.50 -33.02
C ASN A 323 -16.03 -33.90 -32.55
N GLY A 324 -15.87 -34.10 -31.24
CA GLY A 324 -15.55 -35.39 -30.63
C GLY A 324 -14.07 -35.73 -30.52
N ASP A 325 -13.17 -34.74 -30.59
CA ASP A 325 -11.74 -34.95 -30.39
C ASP A 325 -11.39 -35.19 -28.91
N ILE A 326 -11.14 -36.46 -28.55
CA ILE A 326 -10.82 -36.90 -27.18
C ILE A 326 -9.45 -36.39 -26.72
N ASP A 327 -8.51 -36.15 -27.65
CA ASP A 327 -7.16 -35.68 -27.30
C ASP A 327 -7.21 -34.24 -26.78
N GLU A 328 -8.13 -33.41 -27.30
CA GLU A 328 -8.34 -32.06 -26.81
C GLU A 328 -8.93 -32.05 -25.37
N PHE A 329 -9.85 -32.98 -25.06
CA PHE A 329 -10.34 -33.17 -23.68
C PHE A 329 -9.21 -33.54 -22.72
N ARG A 330 -8.29 -34.43 -23.13
CA ARG A 330 -7.13 -34.83 -22.32
C ARG A 330 -6.17 -33.65 -22.11
N SER A 331 -5.88 -32.88 -23.15
CA SER A 331 -5.00 -31.72 -23.10
C SER A 331 -5.56 -30.62 -22.20
N ALA A 332 -6.85 -30.30 -22.35
CA ALA A 332 -7.55 -29.32 -21.51
C ALA A 332 -7.60 -29.76 -20.04
N PHE A 333 -7.80 -31.05 -19.76
CA PHE A 333 -7.78 -31.59 -18.41
C PHE A 333 -6.38 -31.51 -17.78
N GLN A 334 -5.31 -31.85 -18.52
CA GLN A 334 -3.94 -31.75 -18.03
C GLN A 334 -3.51 -30.30 -17.76
N GLN A 335 -4.01 -29.35 -18.54
CA GLN A 335 -3.74 -27.93 -18.35
C GLN A 335 -4.54 -27.35 -17.18
N GLY A 336 -5.80 -27.78 -17.02
CA GLY A 336 -6.72 -27.29 -15.98
C GLY A 336 -6.57 -27.95 -14.61
N CYS A 337 -6.08 -29.19 -14.53
CA CYS A 337 -5.96 -29.90 -13.25
C CYS A 337 -4.82 -29.30 -12.39
N PRO A 338 -5.00 -29.18 -11.06
CA PRO A 338 -3.89 -28.92 -10.16
C PRO A 338 -2.86 -30.04 -10.31
N LYS A 339 -1.58 -29.67 -10.41
CA LYS A 339 -0.50 -30.66 -10.52
C LYS A 339 -0.33 -31.36 -9.18
N PHE A 340 -0.95 -32.52 -9.02
CA PHE A 340 -0.76 -33.37 -7.85
C PHE A 340 0.50 -34.21 -8.01
N LEU A 341 1.31 -34.28 -6.95
CA LEU A 341 2.40 -35.24 -6.88
C LEU A 341 1.79 -36.62 -6.63
N SER A 342 2.00 -37.59 -7.52
CA SER A 342 1.73 -39.00 -7.20
C SER A 342 2.90 -39.52 -6.34
N PRO A 343 2.69 -39.87 -5.05
CA PRO A 343 3.77 -40.33 -4.18
C PRO A 343 4.30 -41.71 -4.57
N THR A 344 3.56 -42.43 -5.41
CA THR A 344 3.89 -43.78 -5.87
C THR A 344 4.32 -43.71 -7.33
N THR A 345 5.62 -43.54 -7.58
CA THR A 345 6.21 -43.97 -8.84
C THR A 345 6.35 -45.49 -8.77
N VAL A 346 5.47 -46.22 -9.45
CA VAL A 346 5.71 -47.65 -9.70
C VAL A 346 6.78 -47.68 -10.80
N VAL A 347 8.01 -48.07 -10.45
CA VAL A 347 9.17 -48.09 -11.36
C VAL A 347 9.05 -49.18 -12.45
N TYR A 348 8.01 -50.01 -12.44
CA TYR A 348 7.89 -51.13 -13.39
C TYR A 348 6.45 -51.31 -13.86
N GLU A 349 6.19 -51.01 -15.14
CA GLU A 349 5.71 -51.98 -16.14
C GLU A 349 5.46 -51.28 -17.49
N GLY A 350 6.36 -51.50 -18.46
CA GLY A 350 6.15 -51.12 -19.87
C GLY A 350 7.41 -50.57 -20.55
N ALA A 351 7.80 -51.16 -21.68
CA ALA A 351 9.03 -50.84 -22.40
C ALA A 351 9.12 -49.35 -22.78
N ASN A 352 10.30 -48.76 -22.58
CA ASN A 352 10.68 -47.45 -23.11
C ASN A 352 10.42 -47.41 -24.63
N ILE A 353 9.34 -46.77 -25.04
CA ILE A 353 9.16 -46.31 -26.42
C ILE A 353 9.37 -44.80 -26.40
N ALA A 354 10.62 -44.41 -26.20
CA ALA A 354 11.13 -43.14 -26.71
C ALA A 354 11.84 -43.47 -28.04
N LYS A 355 11.18 -43.15 -29.14
CA LYS A 355 11.81 -42.92 -30.43
C LYS A 355 11.33 -41.57 -30.94
#